data_AF-A0A838FXP6-F1
#
_entry.id   AF-A0A838FXP6-F1
#
_cell.length_a   1.000
_cell.length_b   1.000
_cell.length_c   1.000
_cell.angle_alpha   90.00
_cell.angle_beta   90.00
_cell.angle_gamma   90.00
#
_symmetry.space_group_name_H-M   'P 1'
#
loop_
_entity.id
_entity.type
_entity.pdbx_description
1 polymer ?
#
loop_
_entity_poly.entity_id
_entity_poly.type
_entity_poly.pdbx_seq_one_letter_code
_entity_poly.pdbx_strand_id
1 'polypeptide(L)'
;MSGGVEAKALLKPKRFFGAARNVEEGGSLTILATALVDTGSKMDQVIFEEFKGTGNMELHLDRGLVEKRLYPAIHVQQSGTRREDLLYHPEEWERVKVLRKAMAALPPIEAMEQLIGNLQATKTNAELLLAGLR
;
A
#
# COMPACT_ATOMS: atom_id res chain seq x y z
N MET A 1 -23.06 15.13 2.15
CA MET A 1 -22.90 13.82 2.81
C MET A 1 -24.05 12.91 2.38
N SER A 2 -23.83 12.02 1.42
CA SER A 2 -24.90 11.29 0.68
C SER A 2 -24.83 9.76 0.82
N GLY A 3 -24.11 9.25 1.82
CA GLY A 3 -23.89 7.81 2.04
C GLY A 3 -24.53 7.22 3.31
N GLY A 4 -25.42 7.95 4.00
CA GLY A 4 -26.08 7.45 5.22
C GLY A 4 -25.20 7.41 6.48
N VAL A 5 -23.98 7.95 6.43
CA VAL A 5 -23.09 8.08 7.59
C VAL A 5 -23.25 9.47 8.19
N GLU A 6 -23.59 9.54 9.48
CA GLU A 6 -23.57 10.78 10.23
C GLU A 6 -22.11 11.23 10.45
N ALA A 7 -21.79 12.49 10.17
CA ALA A 7 -20.43 13.03 10.28
C ALA A 7 -19.75 12.74 11.62
N LYS A 8 -20.53 12.74 12.71
CA LYS A 8 -20.05 12.50 14.07
C LYS A 8 -19.66 11.04 14.32
N ALA A 9 -20.22 10.09 13.58
CA ALA A 9 -19.94 8.67 13.76
C ALA A 9 -18.47 8.33 13.46
N LEU A 10 -17.84 9.04 12.52
CA LEU A 10 -16.45 8.81 12.12
C LEU A 10 -15.42 9.43 13.06
N LEU A 11 -15.83 10.29 13.99
CA LEU A 11 -14.90 11.01 14.87
C LEU A 11 -14.08 10.06 15.77
N LYS A 12 -14.74 9.09 16.42
CA LYS A 12 -14.06 8.14 17.31
C LYS A 12 -13.13 7.20 16.53
N PRO A 13 -13.57 6.54 15.44
CA PRO A 13 -12.69 5.70 14.64
C PRO A 13 -11.50 6.45 14.03
N LYS A 14 -11.70 7.68 13.53
CA LYS A 14 -10.60 8.52 13.05
C LYS A 14 -9.58 8.83 14.15
N ARG A 15 -10.04 9.18 15.35
CA ARG A 15 -9.15 9.43 16.49
C ARG A 15 -8.37 8.19 16.89
N PHE A 16 -8.99 7.00 16.82
CA PHE A 16 -8.31 5.73 17.08
C PHE A 16 -7.22 5.46 16.02
N PHE A 17 -7.55 5.56 14.73
CA PHE A 17 -6.58 5.32 13.67
C PHE A 17 -5.45 6.36 13.66
N GLY A 18 -5.79 7.64 13.90
CA GLY A 18 -4.82 8.74 14.06
C GLY A 18 -4.04 8.72 15.37
N ALA A 19 -4.23 7.71 16.24
CA ALA A 19 -3.34 7.50 17.37
C ALA A 19 -1.95 7.01 16.90
N ALA A 20 -1.88 6.29 15.77
CA ALA A 20 -0.62 5.83 15.19
C ALA A 20 0.32 7.00 14.91
N ARG A 21 1.55 6.92 15.44
CA ARG A 21 2.57 7.96 15.32
C ARG A 21 3.94 7.44 15.77
N ASN A 22 4.98 8.04 15.22
CA ASN A 22 6.33 7.99 15.78
C ASN A 22 6.49 9.16 16.76
N VAL A 23 7.12 8.94 17.92
CA VAL A 23 7.30 9.97 18.96
C VAL A 23 8.79 10.31 19.09
N GLU A 24 9.14 11.59 19.02
CA GLU A 24 10.54 12.03 19.04
C GLU A 24 11.23 11.71 20.38
N GLU A 25 10.49 11.82 21.47
CA GLU A 25 10.97 11.58 22.83
C GLU A 25 11.10 10.09 23.18
N GLY A 26 10.67 9.19 22.28
CA GLY A 26 10.87 7.75 22.40
C GLY A 26 9.61 6.92 22.18
N GLY A 27 9.77 5.82 21.45
CA GLY A 27 8.72 4.86 21.14
C GLY A 27 7.90 5.21 19.91
N SER A 28 7.07 4.26 19.49
CA SER A 28 6.20 4.42 18.32
C SER A 28 4.95 3.55 18.48
N LEU A 29 3.82 4.03 17.96
CA LEU A 29 2.61 3.23 17.79
C LEU A 29 2.33 3.06 16.30
N THR A 30 2.44 1.83 15.81
CA THR A 30 2.08 1.46 14.44
C THR A 30 0.73 0.77 14.44
N ILE A 31 -0.20 1.25 13.60
CA ILE A 31 -1.51 0.61 13.40
C ILE A 31 -1.61 0.23 11.92
N LEU A 32 -1.81 -1.07 11.68
CA LEU A 32 -2.20 -1.59 10.37
C LEU A 32 -3.64 -2.08 10.47
N ALA A 33 -4.49 -1.60 9.58
CA ALA A 33 -5.90 -1.96 9.53
C ALA A 33 -6.27 -2.38 8.11
N THR A 34 -7.23 -3.28 8.00
CA THR A 34 -7.84 -3.63 6.72
C THR A 34 -9.06 -2.75 6.48
N ALA A 35 -9.22 -2.30 5.24
CA ALA A 35 -10.40 -1.59 4.80
C ALA A 35 -11.05 -2.36 3.65
N LEU A 36 -12.37 -2.51 3.70
CA LEU A 36 -13.12 -3.11 2.61
C LEU A 36 -13.45 -2.03 1.58
N VAL A 37 -13.18 -2.36 0.31
CA VAL A 37 -13.51 -1.53 -0.86
C VAL A 37 -14.32 -2.37 -1.85
N ASP A 38 -14.99 -1.71 -2.79
CA ASP A 38 -15.80 -2.37 -3.83
C ASP A 38 -16.85 -3.36 -3.28
N THR A 39 -17.44 -3.03 -2.13
CA THR A 39 -18.53 -3.80 -1.50
C THR A 39 -19.90 -3.49 -2.09
N GLY A 40 -19.99 -2.47 -2.95
CA GLY A 40 -21.26 -1.91 -3.43
C GLY A 40 -21.95 -0.96 -2.43
N SER A 41 -21.41 -0.81 -1.22
CA SER A 41 -21.93 0.09 -0.19
C SER A 41 -21.32 1.49 -0.33
N LYS A 42 -22.18 2.50 -0.53
CA LYS A 42 -21.75 3.92 -0.48
C LYS A 42 -21.19 4.31 0.89
N MET A 43 -21.63 3.65 1.96
CA MET A 43 -21.13 3.88 3.31
C MET A 43 -19.66 3.46 3.41
N ASP A 44 -19.30 2.29 2.89
CA ASP A 44 -17.93 1.78 2.93
C ASP A 44 -16.99 2.66 2.10
N GLN A 45 -17.45 3.13 0.94
CA GLN A 45 -16.71 4.09 0.12
C GLN A 45 -16.42 5.39 0.88
N VAL A 46 -17.42 5.96 1.55
CA VAL A 46 -17.25 7.17 2.36
C VAL A 46 -16.28 6.91 3.52
N ILE A 47 -16.40 5.77 4.20
CA ILE A 47 -15.49 5.39 5.29
C ILE A 47 -14.04 5.30 4.78
N PHE A 48 -13.84 4.62 3.65
CA PHE A 48 -12.52 4.45 3.05
C PHE A 48 -11.86 5.79 2.72
N GLU A 49 -12.55 6.69 2.01
CA GLU A 49 -12.03 8.02 1.65
C GLU A 49 -11.67 8.86 2.89
N GLU A 50 -12.49 8.78 3.94
CA GLU A 50 -12.25 9.51 5.18
C GLU A 50 -11.03 8.98 5.96
N PHE A 51 -10.75 7.67 5.89
CA PHE A 51 -9.55 7.07 6.49
C PHE A 51 -8.29 7.23 5.63
N LYS A 52 -8.42 7.26 4.31
CA LYS A 52 -7.32 7.50 3.37
C LYS A 52 -6.60 8.83 3.66
N GLY A 53 -7.36 9.87 4.03
CA GLY A 53 -6.81 11.14 4.47
C GLY A 53 -6.07 11.08 5.82
N THR A 54 -6.39 10.10 6.67
CA THR A 54 -5.85 9.97 8.04
C THR A 54 -4.56 9.15 8.07
N GLY A 55 -4.45 8.10 7.24
CA GLY A 55 -3.27 7.25 7.15
C GLY A 55 -2.13 7.84 6.32
N ASN A 56 -0.96 7.21 6.41
CA ASN A 56 0.23 7.55 5.61
C ASN A 56 0.73 6.41 4.71
N MET A 57 0.18 5.21 4.83
CA MET A 57 0.50 4.02 4.03
C MET A 57 -0.79 3.36 3.54
N GLU A 58 -0.81 2.97 2.27
CA GLU A 58 -1.89 2.21 1.65
C GLU A 58 -1.29 0.99 0.93
N LEU A 59 -1.91 -0.18 1.14
CA LEU A 59 -1.58 -1.42 0.43
C LEU A 59 -2.85 -1.95 -0.21
N HIS A 60 -2.97 -1.76 -1.52
CA HIS A 60 -4.16 -2.13 -2.28
C HIS A 60 -4.04 -3.56 -2.78
N LEU A 61 -5.13 -4.33 -2.62
CA LEU A 61 -5.23 -5.70 -3.12
C LEU A 61 -6.17 -5.74 -4.33
N ASP A 62 -5.73 -6.39 -5.40
CA ASP A 62 -6.45 -6.42 -6.68
C ASP A 62 -7.24 -7.73 -6.85
N ARG A 63 -8.54 -7.60 -7.15
CA ARG A 63 -9.43 -8.77 -7.35
C ARG A 63 -9.07 -9.57 -8.60
N GLY A 64 -8.62 -8.92 -9.67
CA GLY A 64 -8.19 -9.58 -10.90
C GLY A 64 -6.95 -10.46 -10.70
N LEU A 65 -6.00 -10.03 -9.85
CA LEU A 65 -4.87 -10.87 -9.44
C LEU A 65 -5.35 -12.13 -8.69
N VAL A 66 -6.32 -11.99 -7.77
CA VAL A 66 -6.91 -13.12 -7.03
C VAL A 66 -7.62 -14.10 -7.97
N GLU A 67 -8.39 -13.60 -8.93
CA GLU A 67 -9.11 -14.42 -9.93
C GLU A 67 -8.13 -15.25 -10.78
N LYS A 68 -6.94 -14.71 -11.06
CA LYS A 68 -5.83 -15.41 -11.73
C LYS A 68 -4.99 -16.29 -10.81
N ARG A 69 -5.30 -16.31 -9.51
CA ARG A 69 -4.54 -17.03 -8.45
C ARG A 69 -3.10 -16.56 -8.33
N LEU A 70 -2.83 -15.30 -8.63
CA LEU A 70 -1.52 -14.68 -8.44
C LEU A 70 -1.43 -14.10 -7.02
N TYR A 71 -0.45 -14.58 -6.25
CA TYR A 71 -0.24 -14.17 -4.87
C TYR A 71 1.23 -13.78 -4.62
N PRO A 72 1.48 -12.71 -3.84
CA PRO A 72 0.50 -11.83 -3.20
C PRO A 72 -0.25 -10.95 -4.21
N ALA A 73 -1.56 -10.75 -4.03
CA ALA A 73 -2.42 -10.03 -4.98
C ALA A 73 -2.33 -8.49 -4.81
N ILE A 74 -1.12 -7.95 -4.78
CA ILE A 74 -0.86 -6.54 -4.47
C ILE A 74 -0.89 -5.70 -5.75
N HIS A 75 -1.68 -4.62 -5.74
CA HIS A 75 -1.64 -3.62 -6.79
C HIS A 75 -0.46 -2.65 -6.55
N VAL A 76 0.69 -2.93 -7.17
CA VAL A 76 1.95 -2.19 -6.94
C VAL A 76 1.80 -0.69 -7.15
N GLN A 77 1.15 -0.27 -8.24
CA GLN A 77 1.03 1.16 -8.59
C GLN A 77 0.09 1.96 -7.64
N GLN A 78 -0.96 1.33 -7.12
CA GLN A 78 -1.91 1.99 -6.21
C GLN A 78 -1.41 1.98 -4.75
N SER A 79 -0.46 1.10 -4.44
CA SER A 79 0.12 0.96 -3.10
C SER A 79 1.28 1.94 -2.90
N GLY A 80 1.44 2.47 -1.70
CA GLY A 80 2.51 3.41 -1.41
C GLY A 80 2.52 3.93 0.02
N THR A 81 3.62 4.55 0.41
CA THR A 81 3.80 5.21 1.70
C THR A 81 4.26 6.65 1.50
N ARG A 82 3.61 7.60 2.18
CA ARG A 82 4.04 9.00 2.18
C ARG A 82 5.39 9.13 2.89
N ARG A 83 6.29 9.95 2.34
CA ARG A 83 7.63 10.21 2.91
C ARG A 83 8.47 8.95 3.09
N GLU A 84 8.33 7.99 2.20
CA GLU A 84 9.12 6.75 2.23
C GLU A 84 10.62 6.95 2.00
N ASP A 85 11.04 8.12 1.50
CA ASP A 85 12.44 8.56 1.47
C ASP A 85 13.10 8.55 2.86
N LEU A 86 12.31 8.63 3.94
CA LEU A 86 12.79 8.54 5.32
C LEU A 86 12.97 7.09 5.81
N LEU A 87 12.47 6.10 5.07
CA LEU A 87 12.43 4.69 5.50
C LEU A 87 13.54 3.85 4.86
N TYR A 88 14.00 4.25 3.67
CA TYR A 88 15.00 3.52 2.92
C TYR A 88 16.39 4.14 3.07
N HIS A 89 17.43 3.31 2.94
CA HIS A 89 18.77 3.84 2.70
C HIS A 89 18.78 4.61 1.36
N PRO A 90 19.48 5.74 1.22
CA PRO A 90 19.44 6.56 -0.01
C PRO A 90 19.74 5.78 -1.29
N GLU A 91 20.70 4.86 -1.25
CA GLU A 91 21.03 3.99 -2.39
C GLU A 91 19.98 2.93 -2.71
N GLU A 92 19.26 2.45 -1.70
CA GLU A 92 18.15 1.52 -1.86
C GLU A 92 16.95 2.25 -2.47
N TRP A 93 16.70 3.47 -2.01
CA TRP A 93 15.59 4.31 -2.47
C TRP A 93 15.63 4.57 -3.98
N GLU A 94 16.80 4.91 -4.51
CA GLU A 94 16.96 5.11 -5.96
C GLU A 94 16.59 3.85 -6.76
N ARG A 95 16.96 2.66 -6.28
CA ARG A 95 16.66 1.39 -6.92
C ARG A 95 15.18 1.02 -6.82
N VAL A 96 14.57 1.25 -5.66
CA VAL A 96 13.12 1.07 -5.44
C VAL A 96 12.31 1.96 -6.37
N LYS A 97 12.74 3.22 -6.60
CA LYS A 97 12.08 4.10 -7.58
C LYS A 97 12.15 3.55 -9.00
N VAL A 98 13.30 3.05 -9.43
CA VAL A 98 13.47 2.44 -10.76
C VAL A 98 12.56 1.21 -10.90
N LEU A 99 12.57 0.33 -9.90
CA LEU A 99 11.70 -0.85 -9.83
C LEU A 99 10.22 -0.45 -9.97
N ARG A 100 9.76 0.52 -9.18
CA ARG A 100 8.37 0.99 -9.23
C ARG A 100 8.00 1.63 -10.55
N LYS A 101 8.91 2.40 -11.16
CA LYS A 101 8.67 3.00 -12.48
C LYS A 101 8.50 1.92 -13.56
N ALA A 102 9.29 0.85 -13.50
CA ALA A 102 9.16 -0.28 -14.41
C ALA A 102 7.82 -1.01 -14.20
N MET A 103 7.44 -1.29 -12.95
CA MET A 103 6.16 -1.93 -12.64
C MET A 103 4.95 -1.08 -13.05
N ALA A 104 5.03 0.25 -12.90
CA ALA A 104 3.97 1.17 -13.28
C ALA A 104 3.79 1.32 -14.81
N ALA A 105 4.75 0.84 -15.61
CA ALA A 105 4.64 0.81 -17.06
C ALA A 105 3.86 -0.40 -17.58
N LEU A 106 3.52 -1.35 -16.70
CA LEU A 106 2.85 -2.61 -17.04
C LEU A 106 1.44 -2.67 -16.48
N PRO A 107 0.53 -3.43 -17.11
CA PRO A 107 -0.74 -3.81 -16.52
C PRO A 107 -0.54 -4.55 -15.18
N PRO A 108 -1.48 -4.46 -14.21
CA PRO A 108 -1.30 -5.01 -12.86
C PRO A 108 -0.93 -6.50 -12.82
N ILE A 109 -1.54 -7.33 -13.68
CA ILE A 109 -1.26 -8.76 -13.79
C ILE A 109 0.18 -9.00 -14.25
N GLU A 110 0.59 -8.38 -15.36
CA GLU A 110 1.93 -8.52 -15.93
C GLU A 110 3.01 -7.99 -14.96
N ALA A 111 2.75 -6.85 -14.32
CA ALA A 111 3.63 -6.29 -13.31
C ALA A 111 3.85 -7.28 -12.15
N MET A 112 2.78 -7.92 -11.68
CA MET A 112 2.87 -8.86 -10.58
C MET A 112 3.57 -10.17 -10.98
N GLU A 113 3.30 -10.69 -12.18
CA GLU A 113 4.00 -11.87 -12.71
C GLU A 113 5.51 -11.60 -12.86
N GLN A 114 5.89 -10.46 -13.42
CA GLN A 114 7.30 -10.10 -13.57
C GLN A 114 7.97 -9.92 -12.21
N LEU A 115 7.32 -9.27 -11.25
CA LEU A 115 7.88 -9.10 -9.90
C LEU A 115 8.03 -10.45 -9.19
N ILE A 116 7.04 -11.34 -9.25
CA ILE A 116 7.13 -12.69 -8.67
C ILE A 116 8.27 -13.47 -9.32
N GLY A 117 8.40 -13.45 -10.65
CA GLY A 117 9.46 -14.14 -11.36
C GLY A 117 10.86 -13.65 -10.94
N ASN A 118 11.02 -12.33 -10.81
CA ASN A 118 12.28 -11.74 -10.36
C ASN A 118 12.58 -12.02 -8.88
N LEU A 119 11.57 -12.03 -8.01
CA LEU A 119 11.71 -12.43 -6.61
C LEU A 119 12.08 -13.92 -6.48
N GLN A 120 11.53 -14.80 -7.32
CA GLN A 120 11.88 -16.22 -7.32
C GLN A 120 13.29 -16.48 -7.86
N ALA A 121 13.78 -15.64 -8.77
CA ALA A 121 15.11 -15.73 -9.35
C ALA A 121 16.23 -15.21 -8.43
N THR A 122 15.87 -14.60 -7.28
CA THR A 122 16.80 -13.98 -6.33
C THR A 122 16.56 -14.52 -4.93
N LYS A 123 17.59 -14.50 -4.07
CA LYS A 123 17.46 -14.98 -2.68
C LYS A 123 17.04 -13.88 -1.72
N THR A 124 17.30 -12.62 -2.07
CA THR A 124 17.07 -11.47 -1.19
C THR A 124 16.64 -10.25 -1.99
N ASN A 125 15.91 -9.34 -1.35
CA ASN A 125 15.55 -8.05 -1.95
C ASN A 125 16.78 -7.22 -2.33
N ALA A 126 17.87 -7.32 -1.56
CA ALA A 126 19.13 -6.64 -1.88
C ALA A 126 19.71 -7.13 -3.21
N GLU A 127 19.74 -8.45 -3.43
CA GLU A 127 20.17 -9.04 -4.70
C GLU A 127 19.28 -8.59 -5.85
N LEU A 128 17.96 -8.59 -5.68
CA LEU A 128 17.01 -8.09 -6.68
C LEU A 128 17.28 -6.63 -7.05
N LEU A 129 17.42 -5.75 -6.05
CA LEU A 129 17.63 -4.32 -6.27
C LEU A 129 19.00 -4.04 -6.93
N LEU A 130 20.02 -4.87 -6.65
CA LEU A 130 21.34 -4.76 -7.28
C LEU A 130 21.36 -5.30 -8.71
N ALA A 131 20.69 -6.42 -8.97
CA ALA A 131 20.64 -7.05 -10.30
C ALA A 131 19.67 -6.34 -11.25
N GLY A 132 18.67 -5.63 -10.72
CA GLY A 132 17.58 -5.04 -11.49
C GLY A 132 16.54 -6.08 -11.95
N LEU A 133 15.46 -5.58 -12.53
CA LEU A 133 14.46 -6.44 -13.17
C LEU A 133 15.05 -7.06 -14.43
N ARG A 134 14.92 -8.37 -14.53
CA ARG A 134 15.16 -9.14 -15.75
C ARG A 134 13.87 -9.35 -16.52
#